data_AF-A0A7E4ZS97-F1
#
_entry.id   AF-A0A7E4ZS97-F1
#
_cell.length_a   1.000
_cell.length_b   1.000
_cell.length_c   1.000
_cell.angle_alpha   90.00
_cell.angle_beta   90.00
_cell.angle_gamma   90.00
#
_symmetry.space_group_name_H-M   'P 1'
#
loop_
_entity.id
_entity.type
_entity.pdbx_description
1 polymer ?
#
loop_
_entity_poly.entity_id
_entity_poly.type
_entity_poly.pdbx_seq_one_letter_code
_entity_poly.pdbx_strand_id
1 'polypeptide(L)'
;MIEYLCSGKYPGAEIGPEPTTDIFAHIQYNKDPVQIDGQTLAHDKNYPLKGLEMFGDPFLNKLRSTNFDSELLQYVSILDTPGILAGKKQTDARGYDFAAVISFLAERVDKIFLMFDANKVDLSDEYRDVIKSLDGHSEKVRIVLNKADMMKPRELIHVRGALMWALGKIFTTPEVPKVYIGSFWKYVSLENQMSKTMKEDTDALVKEICELVHTCRGRRINDVVRRAKSVRIHCYLMDTIRRSQLLFFNMPTAVTRKKLARHFAIVERRYRVVHSDMPSEEAFQAKALKTEGSMWKKIDSFDMKLLNSFLNDDITAIIAVANREKQEEVNFTIKERTEKPPDDETDWKTAQSRITGR
;
A
#
# COMPACT_ATOMS: atom_id res chain seq x y z
N MET A 1 8.22 -14.73 -3.35
CA MET A 1 8.93 -13.44 -3.41
C MET A 1 9.50 -13.05 -2.06
N ILE A 2 8.70 -12.93 -0.99
CA ILE A 2 9.23 -12.54 0.33
C ILE A 2 10.31 -13.51 0.83
N GLU A 3 10.07 -14.82 0.76
CA GLU A 3 11.07 -15.83 1.10
C GLU A 3 12.38 -15.67 0.29
N TYR A 4 12.25 -15.34 -1.00
CA TYR A 4 13.39 -15.08 -1.87
C TYR A 4 14.18 -13.84 -1.43
N LEU A 5 13.48 -12.75 -1.11
CA LEU A 5 14.11 -11.50 -0.65
C LEU A 5 14.75 -11.67 0.73
N CYS A 6 14.09 -12.36 1.66
CA CYS A 6 14.60 -12.61 3.01
C CYS A 6 15.57 -13.79 3.09
N SER A 7 15.81 -14.49 1.97
CA SER A 7 16.67 -15.67 1.92
C SER A 7 16.30 -16.75 2.95
N GLY A 8 15.01 -16.88 3.24
CA GLY A 8 14.45 -17.75 4.28
C GLY A 8 12.94 -17.59 4.42
N LYS A 9 12.27 -18.68 4.80
CA LYS A 9 10.82 -18.69 5.04
C LYS A 9 10.54 -18.07 6.41
N TYR A 10 9.69 -17.04 6.45
CA TYR A 10 9.32 -16.41 7.71
C TYR A 10 8.38 -17.32 8.53
N PRO A 11 8.46 -17.29 9.88
CA PRO A 11 7.59 -18.08 10.74
C PRO A 11 6.09 -17.85 10.46
N GLY A 12 5.32 -18.93 10.32
CA GLY A 12 3.89 -18.85 10.03
C GLY A 12 3.53 -18.55 8.57
N ALA A 13 4.51 -18.47 7.66
CA ALA A 13 4.21 -18.40 6.24
C ALA A 13 3.54 -19.70 5.76
N GLU A 14 2.42 -19.57 5.07
CA GLU A 14 1.76 -20.68 4.38
C GLU A 14 1.92 -20.49 2.88
N ILE A 15 2.69 -21.38 2.25
CA ILE A 15 2.96 -21.35 0.81
C ILE A 15 2.20 -22.52 0.20
N GLY A 16 1.18 -22.22 -0.61
CA GLY A 16 0.41 -23.23 -1.32
C GLY A 16 -0.21 -22.71 -2.62
N PRO A 17 -0.73 -23.61 -3.47
CA PRO A 17 -1.38 -23.27 -4.73
C PRO A 17 -2.77 -22.65 -4.57
N GLU A 18 -3.41 -22.84 -3.41
CA GLU A 18 -4.69 -22.24 -3.03
C GLU A 18 -4.46 -21.01 -2.12
N PRO A 19 -5.46 -20.12 -1.94
CA PRO A 19 -5.35 -18.98 -1.02
C PRO A 19 -5.09 -19.50 0.40
N THR A 20 -3.81 -19.53 0.77
CA THR A 20 -3.31 -20.20 1.97
C THR A 20 -3.01 -19.18 3.07
N THR A 21 -2.55 -17.98 2.68
CA THR A 21 -2.38 -16.88 3.63
C THR A 21 -3.66 -16.06 3.71
N ASP A 22 -4.37 -16.17 4.84
CA ASP A 22 -5.54 -15.35 5.19
C ASP A 22 -5.22 -14.26 6.23
N ILE A 23 -3.93 -14.08 6.55
CA ILE A 23 -3.38 -13.15 7.57
C ILE A 23 -2.56 -12.04 6.90
N PHE A 24 -2.67 -10.83 7.43
CA PHE A 24 -1.71 -9.75 7.24
C PHE A 24 -0.49 -9.99 8.14
N ALA A 25 0.68 -10.26 7.55
CA ALA A 25 1.92 -10.44 8.28
C ALA A 25 2.79 -9.20 8.17
N HIS A 26 3.02 -8.51 9.29
CA HIS A 26 4.03 -7.47 9.40
C HIS A 26 5.36 -8.11 9.77
N ILE A 27 6.23 -8.21 8.77
CA ILE A 27 7.50 -8.91 8.83
C ILE A 27 8.60 -7.91 9.15
N GLN A 28 9.25 -8.08 10.30
CA GLN A 28 10.27 -7.15 10.79
C GLN A 28 11.53 -7.88 11.24
N TYR A 29 12.61 -7.12 11.45
CA TYR A 29 13.82 -7.69 12.01
C TYR A 29 13.67 -8.00 13.49
N ASN A 30 14.12 -9.18 13.89
CA ASN A 30 14.50 -9.47 15.27
C ASN A 30 15.54 -10.60 15.26
N LYS A 31 16.61 -10.47 16.04
CA LYS A 31 17.63 -11.50 16.16
C LYS A 31 17.04 -12.82 16.65
N ASP A 32 16.13 -12.73 17.63
CA ASP A 32 15.41 -13.87 18.17
C ASP A 32 14.01 -13.93 17.54
N PRO A 33 13.66 -15.00 16.80
CA PRO A 33 12.37 -15.08 16.15
C PRO A 33 11.20 -14.97 17.13
N VAL A 34 10.26 -14.07 16.86
CA VAL A 34 9.07 -13.85 17.69
C VAL A 34 7.85 -13.62 16.81
N GLN A 35 6.70 -14.14 17.26
CA GLN A 35 5.40 -13.85 16.68
C GLN A 35 4.52 -13.16 17.71
N ILE A 36 3.86 -12.09 17.29
CA ILE A 36 2.95 -11.30 18.12
C ILE A 36 1.62 -11.21 17.38
N ASP A 37 0.53 -11.57 18.04
CA ASP A 37 -0.82 -11.50 17.47
C ASP A 37 -1.32 -10.05 17.39
N GLY A 38 -2.28 -9.82 16.51
CA GLY A 38 -2.83 -8.49 16.25
C GLY A 38 -3.50 -7.83 17.45
N GLN A 39 -4.10 -8.60 18.36
CA GLN A 39 -4.73 -8.05 19.58
C GLN A 39 -3.66 -7.48 20.51
N THR A 40 -2.56 -8.21 20.71
CA THR A 40 -1.41 -7.73 21.46
C THR A 40 -0.79 -6.48 20.81
N LEU A 41 -0.66 -6.46 19.48
CA LEU A 41 -0.12 -5.30 18.74
C LEU A 41 -0.98 -4.05 18.86
N ALA A 42 -2.32 -4.19 18.93
CA ALA A 42 -3.22 -3.06 19.10
C ALA A 42 -2.99 -2.32 20.43
N HIS A 43 -2.54 -3.03 21.47
CA HIS A 43 -2.23 -2.46 22.77
C HIS A 43 -0.79 -1.94 22.89
N ASP A 44 0.10 -2.27 21.97
CA ASP A 44 1.46 -1.75 21.95
C ASP A 44 1.49 -0.27 21.50
N LYS A 45 1.97 0.61 22.39
CA LYS A 45 2.08 2.05 22.12
C LYS A 45 3.16 2.37 21.09
N ASN A 46 4.14 1.49 20.90
CA ASN A 46 5.26 1.68 20.01
C ASN A 46 5.04 1.03 18.63
N TYR A 47 3.93 0.31 18.44
CA TYR A 47 3.64 -0.33 17.17
C TYR A 47 3.35 0.72 16.08
N PRO A 48 4.12 0.76 14.97
CA PRO A 48 4.02 1.81 13.97
C PRO A 48 2.68 1.82 13.21
N LEU A 49 1.97 0.69 13.20
CA LEU A 49 0.68 0.52 12.54
C LEU A 49 -0.48 0.41 13.54
N LYS A 50 -0.33 0.99 14.74
CA LYS A 50 -1.36 0.94 15.80
C LYS A 50 -2.75 1.39 15.33
N GLY A 51 -2.82 2.35 14.40
CA GLY A 51 -4.10 2.81 13.85
C GLY A 51 -4.93 1.72 13.15
N LEU A 52 -4.37 0.55 12.85
CA LEU A 52 -5.10 -0.62 12.37
C LEU A 52 -6.15 -1.15 13.39
N GLU A 53 -6.05 -0.80 14.67
CA GLU A 53 -7.06 -1.08 15.71
C GLU A 53 -8.47 -0.64 15.28
N MET A 54 -8.58 0.41 14.45
CA MET A 54 -9.86 0.94 13.98
C MET A 54 -10.68 -0.05 13.12
N PHE A 55 -10.06 -1.11 12.59
CA PHE A 55 -10.74 -2.14 11.81
C PHE A 55 -11.35 -3.25 12.68
N GLY A 56 -11.14 -3.20 14.00
CA GLY A 56 -11.80 -4.05 14.98
C GLY A 56 -11.31 -5.51 15.02
N ASP A 57 -11.90 -6.27 15.94
CA ASP A 57 -11.49 -7.64 16.25
C ASP A 57 -11.45 -8.59 15.04
N PRO A 58 -12.41 -8.57 14.09
CA PRO A 58 -12.35 -9.45 12.93
C PRO A 58 -11.05 -9.29 12.12
N PHE A 59 -10.58 -8.04 11.99
CA PHE A 59 -9.32 -7.74 11.33
C PHE A 59 -8.11 -8.06 12.21
N LEU A 60 -8.14 -7.69 13.50
CA LEU A 60 -6.99 -7.92 14.40
C LEU A 60 -6.67 -9.41 14.56
N ASN A 61 -7.69 -10.28 14.51
CA ASN A 61 -7.50 -11.73 14.50
C ASN A 61 -6.80 -12.25 13.23
N LYS A 62 -6.73 -11.42 12.17
CA LYS A 62 -6.03 -11.66 10.91
C LYS A 62 -4.78 -10.80 10.76
N LEU A 63 -4.30 -10.15 11.82
CA LEU A 63 -3.03 -9.43 11.83
C LEU A 63 -2.01 -10.18 12.68
N ARG A 64 -0.76 -10.24 12.23
CA ARG A 64 0.36 -10.79 12.99
C ARG A 64 1.63 -10.00 12.70
N SER A 65 2.46 -9.80 13.70
CA SER A 65 3.86 -9.40 13.52
C SER A 65 4.73 -10.65 13.60
N THR A 66 5.56 -10.85 12.59
CA THR A 66 6.51 -11.96 12.53
C THR A 66 7.91 -11.38 12.40
N ASN A 67 8.69 -11.46 13.47
CA ASN A 67 10.01 -10.84 13.50
C ASN A 67 11.08 -11.92 13.54
N PHE A 68 12.06 -11.85 12.65
CA PHE A 68 13.13 -12.84 12.57
C PHE A 68 14.39 -12.27 11.93
N ASP A 69 15.49 -13.04 12.03
CA ASP A 69 16.79 -12.61 11.56
C ASP A 69 16.88 -12.74 10.02
N SER A 70 17.06 -11.60 9.36
CA SER A 70 17.23 -11.47 7.92
C SER A 70 17.97 -10.15 7.64
N GLU A 71 19.00 -10.21 6.81
CA GLU A 71 19.82 -9.05 6.45
C GLU A 71 18.97 -7.91 5.88
N LEU A 72 18.03 -8.21 4.98
CA LEU A 72 17.14 -7.21 4.39
C LEU A 72 16.29 -6.52 5.46
N LEU A 73 15.80 -7.29 6.44
CA LEU A 73 14.86 -6.77 7.42
C LEU A 73 15.48 -5.76 8.39
N GLN A 74 16.82 -5.76 8.52
CA GLN A 74 17.53 -4.74 9.30
C GLN A 74 17.30 -3.32 8.75
N TYR A 75 16.98 -3.22 7.46
CA TYR A 75 16.82 -1.94 6.76
C TYR A 75 15.36 -1.62 6.41
N VAL A 76 14.53 -2.65 6.19
CA VAL A 76 13.12 -2.48 5.78
C VAL A 76 12.20 -3.46 6.50
N SER A 77 10.95 -3.09 6.71
CA SER A 77 9.88 -4.02 7.09
C SER A 77 9.00 -4.35 5.88
N ILE A 78 8.48 -5.56 5.83
CA ILE A 78 7.61 -6.02 4.74
C ILE A 78 6.22 -6.29 5.31
N LEU A 79 5.17 -5.86 4.61
CA LEU A 79 3.80 -6.26 4.90
C LEU A 79 3.37 -7.27 3.85
N ASP A 80 3.18 -8.52 4.27
CA ASP A 80 2.53 -9.54 3.46
C ASP A 80 1.02 -9.46 3.68
N THR A 81 0.25 -9.51 2.60
CA THR A 81 -1.21 -9.36 2.64
C THR A 81 -1.88 -10.65 2.20
N PRO A 82 -3.09 -10.96 2.73
CA PRO A 82 -3.89 -12.06 2.21
C PRO A 82 -4.07 -11.98 0.69
N GLY A 83 -4.13 -13.14 0.04
CA GLY A 83 -4.41 -13.21 -1.39
C GLY A 83 -5.74 -12.55 -1.74
N ILE A 84 -5.75 -11.70 -2.77
CA ILE A 84 -6.98 -11.07 -3.27
C ILE A 84 -7.84 -12.16 -3.88
N LEU A 85 -9.09 -12.27 -3.44
CA LEU A 85 -9.97 -13.38 -3.77
C LEU A 85 -10.80 -13.03 -5.00
N ALA A 86 -11.21 -14.07 -5.74
CA ALA A 86 -12.11 -13.93 -6.86
C ALA A 86 -13.53 -14.32 -6.41
N GLY A 87 -14.32 -13.33 -5.98
CA GLY A 87 -15.77 -13.48 -5.81
C GLY A 87 -16.35 -13.03 -4.46
N LYS A 88 -17.55 -12.43 -4.51
CA LYS A 88 -18.22 -11.77 -3.38
C LYS A 88 -18.40 -12.65 -2.14
N LYS A 89 -18.73 -13.93 -2.30
CA LYS A 89 -18.94 -14.84 -1.15
C LYS A 89 -17.70 -14.97 -0.26
N GLN A 90 -16.51 -14.98 -0.85
CA GLN A 90 -15.27 -15.08 -0.10
C GLN A 90 -14.88 -13.74 0.53
N THR A 91 -15.15 -12.62 -0.16
CA THR A 91 -14.99 -11.27 0.38
C THR A 91 -15.88 -11.03 1.60
N ASP A 92 -17.16 -11.37 1.50
CA ASP A 92 -18.14 -11.18 2.58
C ASP A 92 -17.80 -12.01 3.84
N ALA A 93 -17.14 -13.17 3.65
CA ALA A 93 -16.75 -14.05 4.74
C ALA A 93 -15.58 -13.53 5.59
N ARG A 94 -14.81 -12.52 5.13
CA ARG A 94 -13.64 -12.01 5.86
C ARG A 94 -13.99 -11.23 7.13
N GLY A 95 -15.15 -10.59 7.16
CA GLY A 95 -15.60 -9.80 8.31
C GLY A 95 -14.91 -8.45 8.50
N TYR A 96 -14.10 -7.99 7.53
CA TYR A 96 -13.49 -6.65 7.53
C TYR A 96 -13.39 -6.10 6.09
N ASP A 97 -13.31 -4.78 5.96
CA ASP A 97 -13.17 -4.10 4.66
C ASP A 97 -11.70 -4.12 4.19
N PHE A 98 -11.38 -5.07 3.32
CA PHE A 98 -10.03 -5.26 2.79
C PHE A 98 -9.51 -4.02 2.04
N ALA A 99 -10.35 -3.39 1.20
CA ALA A 99 -9.94 -2.23 0.41
C ALA A 99 -9.63 -1.03 1.31
N ALA A 100 -10.39 -0.84 2.39
CA ALA A 100 -10.13 0.20 3.39
C ALA A 100 -8.84 -0.05 4.18
N VAL A 101 -8.54 -1.31 4.54
CA VAL A 101 -7.25 -1.66 5.17
C VAL A 101 -6.09 -1.35 4.24
N ILE A 102 -6.17 -1.75 2.97
CA ILE A 102 -5.11 -1.46 1.99
C ILE A 102 -4.93 0.04 1.79
N SER A 103 -6.02 0.81 1.72
CA SER A 103 -5.97 2.28 1.63
C SER A 103 -5.26 2.90 2.84
N PHE A 104 -5.59 2.42 4.05
CA PHE A 104 -4.91 2.86 5.29
C PHE A 104 -3.41 2.54 5.27
N LEU A 105 -3.02 1.38 4.76
CA LEU A 105 -1.61 0.99 4.64
C LEU A 105 -0.89 1.82 3.56
N ALA A 106 -1.55 2.12 2.43
CA ALA A 106 -0.99 2.91 1.33
C ALA A 106 -0.51 4.31 1.76
N GLU A 107 -1.21 4.92 2.74
CA GLU A 107 -0.80 6.18 3.35
C GLU A 107 0.56 6.08 4.10
N ARG A 108 0.92 4.90 4.59
CA ARG A 108 2.05 4.68 5.53
C ARG A 108 3.24 3.95 4.93
N VAL A 109 3.04 3.16 3.87
CA VAL A 109 4.11 2.40 3.23
C VAL A 109 4.89 3.25 2.23
N ASP A 110 6.14 2.86 1.99
CA ASP A 110 7.04 3.49 1.01
C ASP A 110 6.80 3.03 -0.43
N LYS A 111 6.47 1.75 -0.61
CA LYS A 111 6.19 1.10 -1.91
C LYS A 111 5.09 0.06 -1.78
N ILE A 112 4.40 -0.17 -2.89
CA ILE A 112 3.34 -1.16 -3.03
C ILE A 112 3.67 -2.02 -4.24
N PHE A 113 3.86 -3.32 -4.04
CA PHE A 113 4.12 -4.27 -5.12
C PHE A 113 2.86 -5.05 -5.45
N LEU A 114 2.24 -4.75 -6.59
CA LEU A 114 1.11 -5.49 -7.13
C LEU A 114 1.63 -6.69 -7.91
N MET A 115 1.44 -7.89 -7.35
CA MET A 115 1.91 -9.13 -7.95
C MET A 115 0.86 -9.74 -8.89
N PHE A 116 1.31 -10.23 -10.04
CA PHE A 116 0.52 -10.98 -11.02
C PHE A 116 1.26 -12.25 -11.41
N ASP A 117 0.55 -13.36 -11.53
CA ASP A 117 1.08 -14.60 -12.10
C ASP A 117 1.02 -14.51 -13.63
N ALA A 118 2.16 -14.64 -14.32
CA ALA A 118 2.24 -14.54 -15.77
C ALA A 118 1.35 -15.56 -16.52
N ASN A 119 0.99 -16.67 -15.88
CA ASN A 119 0.20 -17.74 -16.48
C ASN A 119 -1.31 -17.55 -16.26
N LYS A 120 -1.66 -16.79 -15.22
CA LYS A 120 -3.03 -16.62 -14.75
C LYS A 120 -3.23 -15.19 -14.29
N VAL A 121 -3.04 -14.25 -15.21
CA VAL A 121 -3.36 -12.84 -14.95
C VAL A 121 -4.86 -12.72 -14.79
N ASP A 122 -5.30 -12.44 -13.56
CA ASP A 122 -6.68 -12.16 -13.21
C ASP A 122 -6.80 -10.77 -12.57
N LEU A 123 -7.83 -10.04 -12.98
CA LEU A 123 -8.20 -8.72 -12.46
C LEU A 123 -9.65 -8.80 -11.98
N SER A 124 -9.84 -9.56 -10.90
CA SER A 124 -11.12 -9.73 -10.21
C SER A 124 -11.70 -8.38 -9.76
N ASP A 125 -13.01 -8.34 -9.48
CA ASP A 125 -13.67 -7.12 -9.02
C ASP A 125 -13.03 -6.55 -7.74
N GLU A 126 -12.68 -7.42 -6.78
CA GLU A 126 -11.99 -7.02 -5.55
C GLU A 126 -10.60 -6.44 -5.85
N TYR A 127 -9.86 -7.02 -6.81
CA TYR A 127 -8.56 -6.47 -7.24
C TYR A 127 -8.72 -5.06 -7.82
N ARG A 128 -9.78 -4.83 -8.61
CA ARG A 128 -10.08 -3.49 -9.16
C ARG A 128 -10.39 -2.49 -8.06
N ASP A 129 -11.13 -2.89 -7.04
CA ASP A 129 -11.47 -2.02 -5.91
C ASP A 129 -10.25 -1.71 -5.05
N VAL A 130 -9.34 -2.68 -4.88
CA VAL A 130 -8.03 -2.45 -4.26
C VAL A 130 -7.19 -1.46 -5.06
N ILE A 131 -7.06 -1.62 -6.38
CA ILE A 131 -6.30 -0.65 -7.20
C ILE A 131 -6.91 0.75 -7.09
N LYS A 132 -8.24 0.87 -7.10
CA LYS A 132 -8.92 2.15 -6.93
C LYS A 132 -8.68 2.75 -5.53
N SER A 133 -8.55 1.94 -4.49
CA SER A 133 -8.28 2.43 -3.13
C SER A 133 -6.85 2.96 -2.95
N LEU A 134 -5.97 2.71 -3.93
CA LEU A 134 -4.61 3.26 -4.05
C LEU A 134 -4.56 4.59 -4.82
N ASP A 135 -5.71 5.16 -5.22
CA ASP A 135 -5.77 6.48 -5.86
C ASP A 135 -5.10 7.54 -4.97
N GLY A 136 -4.32 8.44 -5.59
CA GLY A 136 -3.46 9.39 -4.87
C GLY A 136 -2.14 8.81 -4.32
N HIS A 137 -1.91 7.51 -4.48
CA HIS A 137 -0.67 6.82 -4.09
C HIS A 137 -0.05 6.00 -5.25
N SER A 138 -0.44 6.28 -6.50
CA SER A 138 0.03 5.53 -7.68
C SER A 138 1.54 5.61 -7.90
N GLU A 139 2.21 6.66 -7.40
CA GLU A 139 3.67 6.82 -7.45
C GLU A 139 4.42 5.74 -6.65
N LYS A 140 3.75 5.18 -5.63
CA LYS A 140 4.27 4.11 -4.78
C LYS A 140 4.13 2.72 -5.42
N VAL A 141 3.29 2.59 -6.44
CA VAL A 141 2.91 1.30 -7.03
C VAL A 141 3.96 0.80 -8.03
N ARG A 142 4.29 -0.49 -7.91
CA ARG A 142 5.10 -1.26 -8.86
C ARG A 142 4.36 -2.53 -9.22
N ILE A 143 4.41 -2.93 -10.48
CA ILE A 143 3.80 -4.16 -10.96
C ILE A 143 4.89 -5.23 -11.03
N VAL A 144 4.60 -6.43 -10.53
CA VAL A 144 5.51 -7.58 -10.61
C VAL A 144 4.81 -8.70 -11.36
N LEU A 145 5.27 -9.01 -12.57
CA LEU A 145 4.80 -10.14 -13.36
C LEU A 145 5.68 -11.35 -13.02
N ASN A 146 5.23 -12.14 -12.05
CA ASN A 146 5.95 -13.26 -11.46
C ASN A 146 5.72 -14.57 -12.24
N LYS A 147 6.59 -15.57 -12.02
CA LYS A 147 6.59 -16.88 -12.71
C LYS A 147 6.71 -16.75 -14.23
N ALA A 148 7.40 -15.70 -14.68
CA ALA A 148 7.57 -15.43 -16.11
C ALA A 148 8.38 -16.54 -16.81
N ASP A 149 9.19 -17.31 -16.08
CA ASP A 149 9.95 -18.46 -16.59
C ASP A 149 9.07 -19.64 -17.07
N MET A 150 7.76 -19.62 -16.82
CA MET A 150 6.80 -20.56 -17.40
C MET A 150 6.43 -20.26 -18.84
N MET A 151 6.51 -18.99 -19.22
CA MET A 151 5.89 -18.50 -20.44
C MET A 151 6.91 -18.47 -21.56
N LYS A 152 6.45 -18.70 -22.80
CA LYS A 152 7.31 -18.42 -23.96
C LYS A 152 7.46 -16.90 -24.12
N PRO A 153 8.58 -16.40 -24.66
CA PRO A 153 8.82 -14.96 -24.81
C PRO A 153 7.68 -14.21 -25.51
N ARG A 154 7.11 -14.79 -26.58
CA ARG A 154 6.00 -14.19 -27.32
C ARG A 154 4.71 -14.10 -26.49
N GLU A 155 4.39 -15.15 -25.75
CA GLU A 155 3.21 -15.20 -24.89
C GLU A 155 3.33 -14.19 -23.75
N LEU A 156 4.53 -14.06 -23.16
CA LEU A 156 4.82 -13.10 -22.11
C LEU A 156 4.61 -11.65 -22.56
N ILE A 157 5.01 -11.30 -23.80
CA ILE A 157 4.75 -9.98 -24.40
C ILE A 157 3.25 -9.73 -24.51
N HIS A 158 2.47 -10.73 -24.97
CA HIS A 158 1.01 -10.60 -25.07
C HIS A 158 0.35 -10.45 -23.70
N VAL A 159 0.74 -11.25 -22.71
CA VAL A 159 0.24 -11.17 -21.34
C VAL A 159 0.53 -9.80 -20.74
N ARG A 160 1.77 -9.30 -20.87
CA ARG A 160 2.14 -7.95 -20.43
C ARG A 160 1.27 -6.89 -21.11
N GLY A 161 1.10 -6.96 -22.43
CA GLY A 161 0.27 -6.01 -23.18
C GLY A 161 -1.18 -6.00 -22.71
N ALA A 162 -1.78 -7.18 -22.53
CA ALA A 162 -3.14 -7.33 -22.02
C ALA A 162 -3.30 -6.78 -20.59
N LEU A 163 -2.34 -7.09 -19.70
CA LEU A 163 -2.31 -6.58 -18.34
C LEU A 163 -2.25 -5.05 -18.33
N MET A 164 -1.33 -4.45 -19.08
CA MET A 164 -1.18 -2.99 -19.12
C MET A 164 -2.40 -2.29 -19.71
N TRP A 165 -3.02 -2.87 -20.73
CA TRP A 165 -4.28 -2.35 -21.28
C TRP A 165 -5.42 -2.39 -20.25
N ALA A 166 -5.54 -3.49 -19.49
CA ALA A 166 -6.56 -3.63 -18.47
C ALA A 166 -6.33 -2.68 -17.28
N LEU A 167 -5.09 -2.53 -16.83
CA LEU A 167 -4.70 -1.59 -15.78
C LEU A 167 -4.90 -0.13 -16.19
N GLY A 168 -4.64 0.22 -17.46
CA GLY A 168 -4.88 1.57 -17.99
C GLY A 168 -6.35 2.00 -17.97
N LYS A 169 -7.30 1.07 -17.81
CA LYS A 169 -8.72 1.38 -17.60
C LYS A 169 -9.08 1.62 -16.13
N ILE A 170 -8.22 1.24 -15.21
CA ILE A 170 -8.46 1.29 -13.76
C ILE A 170 -7.69 2.46 -13.15
N PHE A 171 -6.41 2.62 -13.51
CA PHE A 171 -5.63 3.77 -13.08
C PHE A 171 -6.20 5.06 -13.68
N THR A 172 -6.39 6.04 -12.81
CA THR A 172 -6.85 7.40 -13.13
C THR A 172 -5.70 8.28 -13.63
N THR A 173 -4.46 7.94 -13.25
CA THR A 173 -3.27 8.70 -13.60
C THR A 173 -2.73 8.32 -15.00
N PRO A 174 -2.24 9.30 -15.77
CA PRO A 174 -1.63 9.04 -17.07
C PRO A 174 -0.28 8.31 -16.97
N GLU A 175 0.35 8.34 -15.80
CA GLU A 175 1.62 7.67 -15.55
C GLU A 175 1.44 6.16 -15.45
N VAL A 176 2.25 5.44 -16.23
CA VAL A 176 2.23 3.98 -16.28
C VAL A 176 3.15 3.44 -15.19
N PRO A 177 2.65 2.61 -14.24
CA PRO A 177 3.51 2.00 -13.23
C PRO A 177 4.60 1.14 -13.87
N LYS A 178 5.81 1.18 -13.29
CA LYS A 178 6.91 0.33 -13.74
C LYS A 178 6.56 -1.14 -13.50
N VAL A 179 6.87 -1.98 -14.48
CA VAL A 179 6.65 -3.43 -14.48
C VAL A 179 7.99 -4.14 -14.35
N TYR A 180 8.10 -5.04 -13.38
CA TYR A 180 9.22 -5.97 -13.23
C TYR A 180 8.77 -7.36 -13.65
N ILE A 181 9.53 -8.00 -14.53
CA ILE A 181 9.21 -9.31 -15.08
C ILE A 181 10.25 -10.31 -14.63
N GLY A 182 9.82 -11.38 -13.96
CA GLY A 182 10.76 -12.38 -13.49
C GLY A 182 10.14 -13.51 -12.70
N SER A 183 11.01 -14.30 -12.08
CA SER A 183 10.63 -15.37 -11.16
C SER A 183 11.41 -15.19 -9.86
N PHE A 184 10.70 -14.77 -8.82
CA PHE A 184 11.25 -14.37 -7.53
C PHE A 184 11.25 -15.54 -6.53
N TRP A 185 12.12 -16.52 -6.83
CA TRP A 185 12.28 -17.78 -6.11
C TRP A 185 13.75 -18.21 -6.07
N LYS A 186 14.08 -19.17 -5.20
CA LYS A 186 15.45 -19.61 -4.92
C LYS A 186 16.11 -20.44 -6.03
N TYR A 187 15.35 -20.93 -7.01
CA TYR A 187 15.88 -21.82 -8.04
C TYR A 187 16.34 -21.10 -9.29
N VAL A 188 17.38 -21.66 -9.91
CA VAL A 188 17.87 -21.24 -11.22
C VAL A 188 16.76 -21.47 -12.27
N SER A 189 16.44 -20.43 -13.03
CA SER A 189 15.55 -20.53 -14.19
C SER A 189 16.32 -21.09 -15.38
N LEU A 190 15.63 -21.75 -16.31
CA LEU A 190 16.26 -22.26 -17.55
C LEU A 190 17.01 -21.13 -18.27
N GLU A 191 18.27 -21.37 -18.59
CA GLU A 191 19.13 -20.36 -19.23
C GLU A 191 18.70 -20.13 -20.68
N ASN A 192 18.28 -18.90 -20.99
CA ASN A 192 17.91 -18.47 -22.33
C ASN A 192 17.98 -16.93 -22.41
N GLN A 193 17.78 -16.32 -23.58
CA GLN A 193 17.84 -14.85 -23.70
C GLN A 193 16.85 -14.12 -22.76
N MET A 194 15.70 -14.75 -22.47
CA MET A 194 14.70 -14.20 -21.57
C MET A 194 15.17 -14.22 -20.09
N SER A 195 15.98 -15.21 -19.69
CA SER A 195 16.49 -15.30 -18.33
C SER A 195 17.42 -14.14 -17.98
N LYS A 196 18.20 -13.64 -18.95
CA LYS A 196 19.03 -12.45 -18.77
C LYS A 196 18.18 -11.21 -18.51
N THR A 197 17.15 -10.96 -19.31
CA THR A 197 16.24 -9.82 -19.12
C THR A 197 15.47 -9.92 -17.79
N MET A 198 15.02 -11.13 -17.41
CA MET A 198 14.39 -11.33 -16.10
C MET A 198 15.35 -11.08 -14.94
N LYS A 199 16.64 -11.41 -15.11
CA LYS A 199 17.67 -11.11 -14.12
C LYS A 199 17.86 -9.60 -13.98
N GLU A 200 17.96 -8.87 -15.09
CA GLU A 200 18.05 -7.40 -15.08
C GLU A 200 16.85 -6.76 -14.34
N ASP A 201 15.63 -7.23 -14.58
CA ASP A 201 14.43 -6.76 -13.88
C ASP A 201 14.43 -7.16 -12.39
N THR A 202 14.90 -8.36 -12.07
CA THR A 202 15.03 -8.82 -10.68
C THR A 202 16.04 -7.97 -9.92
N ASP A 203 17.23 -7.76 -10.48
CA ASP A 203 18.29 -6.94 -9.90
C ASP A 203 17.82 -5.48 -9.75
N ALA A 204 17.08 -4.96 -10.74
CA ALA A 204 16.50 -3.62 -10.68
C ALA A 204 15.43 -3.48 -9.58
N LEU A 205 14.58 -4.49 -9.38
CA LEU A 205 13.60 -4.48 -8.29
C LEU A 205 14.29 -4.46 -6.92
N VAL A 206 15.32 -5.27 -6.77
CA VAL A 206 16.07 -5.41 -5.52
C VAL A 206 16.84 -4.14 -5.20
N LYS A 207 17.45 -3.54 -6.22
CA LYS A 207 18.06 -2.22 -6.13
C LYS A 207 17.04 -1.17 -5.67
N GLU A 208 15.83 -1.15 -6.26
CA GLU A 208 14.79 -0.19 -5.85
C GLU A 208 14.37 -0.41 -4.39
N ILE A 209 14.31 -1.65 -3.89
CA ILE A 209 14.04 -1.93 -2.46
C ILE A 209 15.16 -1.38 -1.58
N CYS A 210 16.43 -1.58 -1.95
CA CYS A 210 17.57 -1.06 -1.18
C CYS A 210 17.59 0.48 -1.18
N GLU A 211 17.25 1.09 -2.30
CA GLU A 211 17.17 2.56 -2.44
C GLU A 211 16.05 3.18 -1.58
N LEU A 212 15.11 2.40 -1.05
CA LEU A 212 14.09 2.91 -0.13
C LEU A 212 14.70 3.54 1.12
N VAL A 213 15.79 2.96 1.63
CA VAL A 213 16.48 3.44 2.83
C VAL A 213 16.99 4.86 2.64
N HIS A 214 17.47 5.19 1.44
CA HIS A 214 17.99 6.52 1.11
C HIS A 214 16.90 7.54 0.81
N THR A 215 15.73 7.07 0.35
CA THR A 215 14.65 7.92 -0.16
C THR A 215 13.51 8.12 0.83
N CYS A 216 13.42 7.31 1.89
CA CYS A 216 12.33 7.34 2.87
C CYS A 216 12.23 8.69 3.61
N ARG A 217 13.36 9.36 3.88
CA ARG A 217 13.40 10.63 4.63
C ARG A 217 12.60 11.74 3.94
N GLY A 218 12.93 12.00 2.67
CA GLY A 218 12.23 12.99 1.86
C GLY A 218 10.76 12.64 1.69
N ARG A 219 10.44 11.35 1.50
CA ARG A 219 9.04 10.88 1.39
C ARG A 219 8.24 11.09 2.67
N ARG A 220 8.78 10.73 3.84
CA ARG A 220 8.11 10.93 5.13
C ARG A 220 7.81 12.40 5.38
N ILE A 221 8.74 13.29 5.07
CA ILE A 221 8.50 14.74 5.13
C ILE A 221 7.34 15.11 4.19
N ASN A 222 7.40 14.67 2.92
CA ASN A 222 6.34 14.95 1.95
C ASN A 222 4.97 14.42 2.39
N ASP A 223 4.89 13.25 3.01
CA ASP A 223 3.65 12.68 3.52
C ASP A 223 3.09 13.49 4.70
N VAL A 224 3.94 13.97 5.61
CA VAL A 224 3.53 14.90 6.68
C VAL A 224 3.03 16.21 6.10
N VAL A 225 3.70 16.77 5.08
CA VAL A 225 3.27 17.99 4.40
C VAL A 225 1.93 17.80 3.70
N ARG A 226 1.76 16.70 2.96
CA ARG A 226 0.50 16.32 2.30
C ARG A 226 -0.63 16.22 3.33
N ARG A 227 -0.38 15.57 4.46
CA ARG A 227 -1.35 15.45 5.56
C ARG A 227 -1.69 16.81 6.16
N ALA A 228 -0.70 17.65 6.46
CA ALA A 228 -0.92 18.99 7.02
C ALA A 228 -1.74 19.88 6.08
N LYS A 229 -1.49 19.82 4.76
CA LYS A 229 -2.32 20.49 3.75
C LYS A 229 -3.76 19.97 3.74
N SER A 230 -3.95 18.65 3.78
CA SER A 230 -5.28 18.03 3.85
C SER A 230 -6.06 18.46 5.10
N VAL A 231 -5.41 18.49 6.27
CA VAL A 231 -5.99 19.01 7.52
C VAL A 231 -6.40 20.47 7.36
N ARG A 232 -5.54 21.31 6.77
CA ARG A 232 -5.85 22.72 6.53
C ARG A 232 -7.10 22.91 5.66
N ILE A 233 -7.22 22.16 4.58
CA ILE A 233 -8.39 22.18 3.68
C ILE A 233 -9.64 21.72 4.44
N HIS A 234 -9.53 20.65 5.23
CA HIS A 234 -10.61 20.18 6.06
C HIS A 234 -11.08 21.24 7.07
N CYS A 235 -10.15 21.94 7.73
CA CYS A 235 -10.48 23.06 8.62
C CYS A 235 -11.24 24.17 7.88
N TYR A 236 -10.83 24.54 6.67
CA TYR A 236 -11.54 25.55 5.86
C TYR A 236 -12.96 25.14 5.51
N LEU A 237 -13.17 23.86 5.17
CA LEU A 237 -14.50 23.31 4.91
C LEU A 237 -15.38 23.36 6.16
N MET A 238 -14.86 22.87 7.30
CA MET A 238 -15.59 22.90 8.56
C MET A 238 -15.98 24.32 8.96
N ASP A 239 -15.05 25.29 8.87
CA ASP A 239 -15.32 26.70 9.19
C ASP A 239 -16.35 27.32 8.24
N THR A 240 -16.25 27.05 6.94
CA THR A 240 -17.20 27.54 5.93
C THR A 240 -18.61 27.01 6.17
N ILE A 241 -18.74 25.70 6.45
CA ILE A 241 -20.03 25.08 6.78
C ILE A 241 -20.58 25.67 8.07
N ARG A 242 -19.75 25.78 9.12
CA ARG A 242 -20.17 26.27 10.43
C ARG A 242 -20.58 27.73 10.43
N ARG A 243 -19.95 28.59 9.63
CA ARG A 243 -20.30 30.01 9.46
C ARG A 243 -21.54 30.23 8.61
N SER A 244 -21.89 29.29 7.74
CA SER A 244 -23.10 29.39 6.90
C SER A 244 -24.42 29.19 7.67
N GLN A 245 -24.34 28.70 8.91
CA GLN A 245 -25.51 28.42 9.74
C GLN A 245 -25.63 29.50 10.84
N LEU A 246 -26.76 30.22 10.83
CA LEU A 246 -27.04 31.36 11.72
C LEU A 246 -27.49 30.91 13.12
N LEU A 247 -28.39 29.93 13.23
CA LEU A 247 -28.95 29.38 14.48
C LEU A 247 -29.20 27.87 14.35
N PHE A 248 -28.99 27.11 15.44
CA PHE A 248 -29.09 25.64 15.56
C PHE A 248 -28.54 24.84 14.38
N PHE A 249 -27.33 24.30 14.55
CA PHE A 249 -26.63 23.59 13.50
C PHE A 249 -27.25 22.21 13.21
N ASN A 250 -28.04 22.14 12.14
CA ASN A 250 -28.65 20.90 11.67
C ASN A 250 -27.79 20.25 10.59
N MET A 251 -27.02 19.24 10.99
CA MET A 251 -26.06 18.50 10.16
C MET A 251 -26.64 18.01 8.82
N PRO A 252 -27.70 17.17 8.80
CA PRO A 252 -28.32 16.70 7.57
C PRO A 252 -28.65 17.80 6.56
N THR A 253 -29.11 18.95 7.05
CA THR A 253 -29.47 20.09 6.17
C THR A 253 -28.26 20.89 5.71
N ALA A 254 -27.17 20.91 6.48
CA ALA A 254 -25.94 21.65 6.18
C ALA A 254 -25.10 20.93 5.12
N VAL A 255 -25.06 19.59 5.15
CA VAL A 255 -24.26 18.77 4.22
C VAL A 255 -25.08 18.19 3.06
N THR A 256 -26.21 18.81 2.70
CA THR A 256 -26.92 18.43 1.46
C THR A 256 -26.01 18.64 0.24
N ARG A 257 -26.10 17.76 -0.77
CA ARG A 257 -25.23 17.80 -1.97
C ARG A 257 -25.11 19.20 -2.59
N LYS A 258 -26.25 19.90 -2.75
CA LYS A 258 -26.29 21.27 -3.29
C LYS A 258 -25.59 22.31 -2.40
N LYS A 259 -25.68 22.20 -1.07
CA LYS A 259 -24.98 23.11 -0.16
C LYS A 259 -23.50 22.74 -0.06
N LEU A 260 -23.17 21.46 -0.05
CA LEU A 260 -21.80 20.98 0.01
C LEU A 260 -20.98 21.46 -1.19
N ALA A 261 -21.50 21.28 -2.41
CA ALA A 261 -20.88 21.82 -3.63
C ALA A 261 -20.63 23.33 -3.55
N ARG A 262 -21.55 24.10 -2.94
CA ARG A 262 -21.35 25.55 -2.71
C ARG A 262 -20.25 25.82 -1.70
N HIS A 263 -20.19 25.08 -0.60
CA HIS A 263 -19.12 25.23 0.40
C HIS A 263 -17.75 24.91 -0.18
N PHE A 264 -17.66 23.86 -1.00
CA PHE A 264 -16.44 23.47 -1.70
C PHE A 264 -15.98 24.59 -2.66
N ALA A 265 -16.88 25.09 -3.51
CA ALA A 265 -16.56 26.20 -4.41
C ALA A 265 -16.14 27.50 -3.67
N ILE A 266 -16.71 27.76 -2.49
CA ILE A 266 -16.28 28.88 -1.64
C ILE A 266 -14.85 28.66 -1.15
N VAL A 267 -14.51 27.45 -0.67
CA VAL A 267 -13.16 27.14 -0.17
C VAL A 267 -12.13 27.25 -1.29
N GLU A 268 -12.41 26.67 -2.46
CA GLU A 268 -11.56 26.76 -3.64
C GLU A 268 -11.27 28.21 -4.03
N ARG A 269 -12.31 29.04 -4.13
CA ARG A 269 -12.15 30.45 -4.53
C ARG A 269 -11.48 31.30 -3.46
N ARG A 270 -11.93 31.16 -2.20
CA ARG A 270 -11.49 32.02 -1.08
C ARG A 270 -10.06 31.72 -0.67
N TYR A 271 -9.69 30.45 -0.61
CA TYR A 271 -8.38 30.00 -0.14
C TYR A 271 -7.45 29.54 -1.26
N ARG A 272 -7.88 29.65 -2.53
CA ARG A 272 -7.12 29.25 -3.72
C ARG A 272 -6.67 27.78 -3.67
N VAL A 273 -7.56 26.92 -3.19
CA VAL A 273 -7.33 25.47 -3.15
C VAL A 273 -7.69 24.89 -4.52
N VAL A 274 -6.82 24.02 -5.05
CA VAL A 274 -7.07 23.32 -6.30
C VAL A 274 -8.11 22.22 -6.07
N HIS A 275 -9.02 22.04 -7.02
CA HIS A 275 -10.07 21.02 -6.91
C HIS A 275 -9.54 19.62 -6.64
N SER A 276 -8.40 19.24 -7.25
CA SER A 276 -7.76 17.94 -7.03
C SER A 276 -7.28 17.69 -5.60
N ASP A 277 -7.05 18.74 -4.81
CA ASP A 277 -6.65 18.63 -3.40
C ASP A 277 -7.86 18.53 -2.47
N MET A 278 -9.08 18.73 -2.99
CA MET A 278 -10.30 18.63 -2.22
C MET A 278 -10.68 17.16 -1.97
N PRO A 279 -11.26 16.82 -0.81
CA PRO A 279 -11.77 15.47 -0.58
C PRO A 279 -12.98 15.16 -1.50
N SER A 280 -13.34 13.89 -1.67
CA SER A 280 -14.61 13.54 -2.34
C SER A 280 -15.80 14.12 -1.57
N GLU A 281 -16.69 14.82 -2.28
CA GLU A 281 -17.93 15.36 -1.72
C GLU A 281 -18.82 14.25 -1.15
N GLU A 282 -18.97 13.13 -1.87
CA GLU A 282 -19.76 11.99 -1.41
C GLU A 282 -19.17 11.38 -0.14
N ALA A 283 -17.86 11.15 -0.11
CA ALA A 283 -17.19 10.56 1.05
C ALA A 283 -17.26 11.50 2.26
N PHE A 284 -17.08 12.81 2.05
CA PHE A 284 -17.23 13.81 3.10
C PHE A 284 -18.64 13.81 3.65
N GLN A 285 -19.67 13.85 2.79
CA GLN A 285 -21.08 13.84 3.18
C GLN A 285 -21.40 12.59 4.01
N ALA A 286 -21.02 11.41 3.53
CA ALA A 286 -21.30 10.14 4.19
C ALA A 286 -20.67 10.07 5.59
N LYS A 287 -19.44 10.57 5.77
CA LYS A 287 -18.78 10.65 7.08
C LYS A 287 -19.42 11.72 7.96
N ALA A 288 -19.74 12.88 7.41
CA ALA A 288 -20.34 13.98 8.14
C ALA A 288 -21.70 13.61 8.75
N LEU A 289 -22.55 12.88 8.01
CA LEU A 289 -23.85 12.41 8.50
C LEU A 289 -23.78 11.42 9.68
N LYS A 290 -22.61 10.82 9.92
CA LYS A 290 -22.35 9.94 11.08
C LYS A 290 -21.88 10.71 12.32
N THR A 291 -21.75 12.04 12.24
CA THR A 291 -21.25 12.89 13.33
C THR A 291 -22.33 13.82 13.85
N GLU A 292 -22.15 14.25 15.10
CA GLU A 292 -23.01 15.25 15.70
C GLU A 292 -22.52 16.67 15.44
N GLY A 293 -23.44 17.54 15.05
CA GLY A 293 -23.10 18.91 14.71
C GLY A 293 -22.62 19.77 15.89
N SER A 294 -22.99 19.40 17.10
CA SER A 294 -22.49 20.01 18.36
C SER A 294 -20.97 19.92 18.47
N MET A 295 -20.36 18.87 17.92
CA MET A 295 -18.92 18.61 17.96
C MET A 295 -18.14 19.49 16.97
N TRP A 296 -18.82 20.11 16.02
CA TRP A 296 -18.18 20.88 14.96
C TRP A 296 -17.82 22.29 15.43
N LYS A 297 -16.53 22.60 15.36
CA LYS A 297 -15.97 23.89 15.77
C LYS A 297 -15.62 24.75 14.56
N LYS A 298 -15.66 26.07 14.76
CA LYS A 298 -15.04 27.02 13.83
C LYS A 298 -13.53 26.89 13.92
N ILE A 299 -12.84 27.41 12.90
CA ILE A 299 -11.39 27.51 12.94
C ILE A 299 -10.95 28.32 14.17
N ASP A 300 -9.99 27.77 14.90
CA ASP A 300 -9.23 28.52 15.90
C ASP A 300 -8.07 29.28 15.22
N SER A 301 -7.93 30.55 15.57
CA SER A 301 -6.95 31.43 14.92
C SER A 301 -5.51 31.13 15.30
N PHE A 302 -5.27 30.60 16.50
CA PHE A 302 -3.95 30.23 16.99
C PHE A 302 -3.50 28.91 16.33
N ASP A 303 -4.35 27.89 16.35
CA ASP A 303 -4.05 26.59 15.72
C ASP A 303 -3.77 26.74 14.22
N MET A 304 -4.55 27.57 13.51
CA MET A 304 -4.30 27.83 12.10
C MET A 304 -3.03 28.62 11.84
N LYS A 305 -2.63 29.54 12.74
CA LYS A 305 -1.33 30.22 12.64
C LYS A 305 -0.19 29.23 12.80
N LEU A 306 -0.29 28.32 13.78
CA LEU A 306 0.70 27.27 14.00
C LEU A 306 0.83 26.35 12.79
N LEU A 307 -0.29 25.86 12.24
CA LEU A 307 -0.29 25.01 11.05
C LEU A 307 0.29 25.73 9.82
N ASN A 308 0.00 27.02 9.64
CA ASN A 308 0.57 27.80 8.54
C ASN A 308 2.06 28.08 8.73
N SER A 309 2.53 28.35 9.95
CA SER A 309 3.95 28.51 10.23
C SER A 309 4.72 27.22 9.96
N PHE A 310 4.18 26.07 10.39
CA PHE A 310 4.73 24.76 10.02
C PHE A 310 4.85 24.59 8.49
N LEU A 311 3.78 24.92 7.76
CA LEU A 311 3.73 24.75 6.30
C LEU A 311 4.61 25.73 5.50
N ASN A 312 4.92 26.90 6.05
CA ASN A 312 5.64 27.96 5.34
C ASN A 312 7.11 28.08 5.77
N ASP A 313 7.38 27.87 7.05
CA ASP A 313 8.68 28.18 7.67
C ASP A 313 9.43 26.90 8.04
N ASP A 314 8.79 25.99 8.80
CA ASP A 314 9.48 24.84 9.42
C ASP A 314 9.91 23.77 8.42
N ILE A 315 9.12 23.50 7.38
CA ILE A 315 9.41 22.44 6.40
C ILE A 315 10.78 22.65 5.74
N THR A 316 11.13 23.90 5.41
CA THR A 316 12.40 24.21 4.74
C THR A 316 13.58 23.84 5.64
N ALA A 317 13.48 24.15 6.94
CA ALA A 317 14.50 23.77 7.92
C ALA A 317 14.59 22.25 8.10
N ILE A 318 13.44 21.57 8.18
CA ILE A 318 13.38 20.10 8.33
C ILE A 318 14.04 19.41 7.12
N ILE A 319 13.75 19.85 5.90
CA ILE A 319 14.36 19.30 4.67
C ILE A 319 15.88 19.55 4.68
N ALA A 320 16.32 20.75 5.07
CA ALA A 320 17.75 21.08 5.12
C ALA A 320 18.52 20.18 6.10
N VAL A 321 17.92 19.86 7.25
CA VAL A 321 18.50 18.92 8.23
C VAL A 321 18.49 17.49 7.69
N ALA A 322 17.36 17.03 7.15
CA ALA A 322 17.22 15.67 6.62
C ALA A 322 18.20 15.37 5.47
N ASN A 323 18.53 16.37 4.64
CA ASN A 323 19.52 16.25 3.58
C ASN A 323 20.96 16.15 4.08
N ARG A 324 21.24 16.56 5.33
CA ARG A 324 22.59 16.49 5.95
C ARG A 324 22.79 15.23 6.79
N GLU A 325 21.73 14.49 7.09
CA GLU A 325 21.84 13.24 7.84
C GLU A 325 22.65 12.21 7.06
N LYS A 326 23.59 11.55 7.73
CA LYS A 326 24.42 10.50 7.13
C LYS A 326 23.51 9.42 6.54
N GLN A 327 23.73 9.05 5.29
CA GLN A 327 23.02 7.92 4.68
C GLN A 327 23.59 6.62 5.23
N GLU A 328 22.70 5.67 5.55
CA GLU A 328 23.12 4.33 5.94
C GLU A 328 23.53 3.55 4.70
N GLU A 329 24.68 2.89 4.75
CA GLU A 329 25.08 1.95 3.70
C GLU A 329 24.30 0.65 3.86
N VAL A 330 23.56 0.26 2.81
CA VAL A 330 22.78 -0.97 2.81
C VAL A 330 23.68 -2.11 2.37
N ASN A 331 24.19 -2.87 3.33
CA ASN A 331 24.95 -4.10 3.08
C ASN A 331 23.98 -5.28 2.98
N PHE A 332 23.35 -5.43 1.83
CA PHE A 332 22.44 -6.53 1.53
C PHE A 332 22.77 -7.12 0.16
N THR A 333 22.79 -8.45 0.07
CA THR A 333 22.89 -9.15 -1.21
C THR A 333 21.98 -10.37 -1.17
N ILE A 334 21.29 -10.63 -2.28
CA ILE A 334 20.46 -11.82 -2.39
C ILE A 334 21.35 -13.05 -2.49
N LYS A 335 21.01 -14.11 -1.74
CA LYS A 335 21.69 -15.40 -1.85
C LYS A 335 21.62 -15.94 -3.27
N GLU A 336 22.72 -16.55 -3.71
CA GLU A 336 22.78 -17.18 -5.02
C GLU A 336 21.69 -18.23 -5.19
N ARG A 337 21.13 -18.28 -6.41
CA ARG A 337 20.11 -19.26 -6.76
C ARG A 337 20.74 -20.64 -6.88
N THR A 338 20.04 -21.66 -6.39
CA THR A 338 20.51 -23.05 -6.44
C THR A 338 19.83 -23.82 -7.57
N GLU A 339 20.45 -24.93 -7.97
CA GLU A 339 19.77 -25.91 -8.82
C GLU A 339 18.55 -26.49 -8.09
N LYS A 340 17.55 -26.87 -8.87
CA LYS A 340 16.30 -27.41 -8.35
C LYS A 340 16.48 -28.90 -8.02
N PRO A 341 16.12 -29.37 -6.81
CA PRO A 341 16.10 -30.79 -6.50
C PRO A 341 15.06 -31.54 -7.36
N PRO A 342 15.33 -32.78 -7.79
CA PRO A 342 14.38 -33.59 -8.56
C PRO A 342 13.03 -33.80 -7.85
N ASP A 343 13.05 -33.90 -6.52
CA ASP A 343 11.91 -34.32 -5.69
C ASP A 343 11.26 -33.17 -4.88
N ASP A 344 11.49 -31.90 -5.27
CA ASP A 344 10.92 -30.78 -4.51
C ASP A 344 9.40 -30.64 -4.73
N GLU A 345 8.63 -31.07 -3.73
CA GLU A 345 7.15 -30.99 -3.71
C GLU A 345 6.61 -29.56 -3.57
N THR A 346 7.44 -28.58 -3.18
CA THR A 346 7.04 -27.16 -3.09
C THR A 346 7.03 -26.47 -4.46
N ASP A 347 7.37 -27.21 -5.51
CA ASP A 347 7.40 -26.73 -6.87
C ASP A 347 6.01 -26.49 -7.45
N TRP A 348 5.75 -25.24 -7.81
CA TRP A 348 4.53 -24.88 -8.51
C TRP A 348 4.47 -25.45 -9.94
N LYS A 349 5.59 -25.85 -10.57
CA LYS A 349 5.57 -26.58 -11.87
C LYS A 349 5.00 -28.00 -11.68
N THR A 350 5.44 -28.73 -10.65
CA THR A 350 4.87 -30.04 -10.26
C THR A 350 3.42 -29.93 -9.78
N ALA A 351 3.08 -28.87 -9.03
CA ALA A 351 1.71 -28.65 -8.59
C ALA A 351 0.75 -28.37 -9.76
N GLN A 352 1.20 -27.67 -10.81
CA GLN A 352 0.40 -27.45 -12.01
C GLN A 352 0.25 -28.70 -12.88
N SER A 353 1.29 -29.53 -13.03
CA SER A 353 1.19 -30.77 -13.83
C SER A 353 0.12 -31.72 -13.27
N ARG A 354 0.02 -31.81 -11.93
CA ARG A 354 -1.04 -32.55 -11.22
C ARG A 354 -2.44 -31.98 -11.46
N ILE A 355 -2.59 -30.67 -11.61
CA ILE A 355 -3.90 -30.02 -11.88
C ILE A 355 -4.30 -30.13 -13.35
N THR A 356 -3.33 -30.12 -14.28
CA THR A 356 -3.60 -30.18 -15.73
C THR A 356 -3.67 -31.59 -16.31
N GLY A 357 -3.41 -32.63 -15.51
CA GLY A 357 -3.45 -34.03 -15.96
C GLY A 357 -2.46 -34.33 -17.10
N ARG A 358 -1.28 -33.69 -17.07
CA ARG A 358 -0.19 -33.91 -18.02
C ARG A 358 1.11 -34.20 -17.30
#